data_AF-A0A3D4HZZ3-F1
#
_entry.id   AF-A0A3D4HZZ3-F1
#
_cell.length_a   1.000
_cell.length_b   1.000
_cell.length_c   1.000
_cell.angle_alpha   90.00
_cell.angle_beta   90.00
_cell.angle_gamma   90.00
#
_symmetry.space_group_name_H-M   'P 1'
#
loop_
_entity.id
_entity.type
_entity.pdbx_description
1 polymer ?
#
loop_
_entity_poly.entity_id
_entity_poly.type
_entity_poly.pdbx_seq_one_letter_code
_entity_poly.pdbx_strand_id
1 'polypeptide(L)'
;MDIVLGLIVSVLQDGFIYGIMAIGVYVTYQVLNFPDLSVDGTFPLGACVAAALISRGANPFLACIASMLCGAAAGGVTGLLHVKLHITDLLSGILVMT
;
A
#
# COMPACT_ATOMS: atom_id res chain seq x y z
N MET A 1 1.62 17.89 30.07
CA MET A 1 0.39 17.46 29.36
C MET A 1 0.62 17.36 27.85
N ASP A 2 1.64 18.04 27.32
CA ASP A 2 1.96 18.11 25.89
C ASP A 2 2.39 16.76 25.29
N ILE A 3 3.10 15.93 26.07
CA ILE A 3 3.50 14.58 25.64
C ILE A 3 2.27 13.70 25.40
N VAL A 4 1.32 13.70 26.33
CA VAL A 4 0.10 12.89 26.23
C VAL A 4 -0.77 13.37 25.07
N LEU A 5 -0.91 14.69 24.91
CA LEU A 5 -1.68 15.27 23.81
C LEU A 5 -1.03 14.96 22.44
N GLY A 6 0.28 15.09 22.33
CA GLY A 6 1.02 14.75 21.11
C GLY A 6 0.95 13.26 20.75
N LEU A 7 0.95 12.39 21.76
CA LEU A 7 0.81 10.94 21.56
C LEU A 7 -0.58 10.57 21.04
N ILE A 8 -1.64 11.19 21.57
CA ILE A 8 -3.02 11.00 21.08
C ILE A 8 -3.13 11.41 19.60
N VAL A 9 -2.58 12.56 19.23
CA VAL A 9 -2.62 13.04 17.84
C VAL A 9 -1.89 12.08 16.90
N SER A 10 -0.70 11.61 17.30
CA SER A 10 0.12 10.69 16.49
C SER A 10 -0.60 9.35 16.28
N VAL A 11 -1.13 8.75 17.35
CA VAL A 11 -1.86 7.48 17.28
C VAL A 11 -3.10 7.59 16.40
N LEU A 12 -3.85 8.69 16.50
CA LEU A 12 -5.01 8.91 15.64
C LEU A 12 -4.61 9.09 14.18
N GLN A 13 -3.56 9.86 13.90
CA GLN A 13 -3.07 10.09 12.54
C GLN A 13 -2.62 8.78 11.89
N ASP A 14 -1.76 8.01 12.56
CA ASP A 14 -1.32 6.71 12.07
C ASP A 14 -2.49 5.73 11.95
N GLY A 15 -3.40 5.70 12.94
CA GLY A 15 -4.58 4.85 12.93
C GLY A 15 -5.51 5.10 11.74
N PHE A 16 -5.76 6.36 11.39
CA PHE A 16 -6.57 6.69 10.21
C PHE A 16 -5.88 6.31 8.89
N ILE A 17 -4.55 6.49 8.82
CA ILE A 17 -3.75 6.14 7.64
C ILE A 17 -3.71 4.61 7.46
N TYR A 18 -3.36 3.86 8.50
CA TYR A 18 -3.32 2.39 8.50
C TYR A 18 -4.71 1.76 8.41
N GLY A 19 -5.78 2.46 8.81
CA GLY A 19 -7.16 1.99 8.63
C GLY A 19 -7.51 1.77 7.16
N ILE A 20 -7.04 2.64 6.26
CA ILE A 20 -7.24 2.47 4.81
C ILE A 20 -6.46 1.25 4.28
N MET A 21 -5.21 1.06 4.75
CA MET A 21 -4.41 -0.11 4.42
C MET A 21 -5.09 -1.41 4.88
N ALA A 22 -5.65 -1.44 6.09
CA ALA A 22 -6.37 -2.59 6.63
C ALA A 22 -7.60 -2.97 5.79
N ILE A 23 -8.31 -1.99 5.22
CA ILE A 23 -9.40 -2.24 4.26
C ILE A 23 -8.86 -2.94 3.00
N GLY A 24 -7.68 -2.54 2.50
CA GLY A 24 -7.03 -3.21 1.37
C GLY A 24 -6.77 -4.69 1.64
N VAL A 25 -6.17 -5.01 2.79
CA VAL A 25 -5.92 -6.40 3.24
C VAL A 25 -7.23 -7.16 3.43
N TYR A 26 -8.25 -6.52 3.99
CA TYR A 26 -9.57 -7.14 4.14
C TYR A 26 -10.17 -7.56 2.79
N VAL A 27 -10.07 -6.70 1.77
CA VAL A 27 -10.61 -6.99 0.43
C VAL A 27 -9.92 -8.21 -0.19
N THR A 28 -8.59 -8.31 -0.11
CA THR A 28 -7.86 -9.45 -0.68
C THR A 28 -8.24 -10.76 0.01
N TYR A 29 -8.22 -10.77 1.34
CA TYR A 29 -8.50 -11.98 2.13
C TYR A 29 -9.97 -12.41 2.10
N GLN A 30 -10.92 -11.49 2.25
CA GLN A 30 -12.33 -11.85 2.46
C GLN A 30 -13.16 -11.80 1.19
N VAL A 31 -12.88 -10.85 0.29
CA VAL A 31 -13.66 -10.70 -0.94
C VAL A 31 -13.07 -11.56 -2.05
N LEU A 32 -11.74 -11.49 -2.26
CA LEU A 32 -11.07 -12.28 -3.29
C LEU A 32 -10.72 -13.71 -2.84
N ASN A 33 -10.77 -14.03 -1.54
CA ASN A 33 -10.22 -15.26 -0.97
C ASN A 33 -8.77 -15.53 -1.39
N PHE A 34 -8.00 -14.44 -1.56
CA PHE A 34 -6.63 -14.45 -2.06
C PHE A 34 -5.75 -13.84 -0.95
N PRO A 35 -4.99 -14.65 -0.18
CA PRO A 35 -4.22 -14.18 0.97
C PRO A 35 -2.96 -13.43 0.53
N ASP A 36 -3.17 -12.23 -0.03
CA ASP A 36 -2.14 -11.38 -0.58
C ASP A 36 -1.53 -10.48 0.49
N LEU A 37 -0.23 -10.66 0.71
CA LEU A 37 0.59 -9.81 1.57
C LEU A 37 1.25 -8.66 0.80
N SER A 38 1.05 -8.54 -0.51
CA SER A 38 1.61 -7.43 -1.31
C SER A 38 1.10 -6.06 -0.86
N VAL A 39 -0.06 -6.00 -0.21
CA VAL A 39 -0.62 -4.75 0.35
C VAL A 39 0.36 -4.08 1.33
N ASP A 40 1.09 -4.87 2.12
CA ASP A 40 2.09 -4.36 3.08
C ASP A 40 3.27 -3.66 2.38
N GLY A 41 3.62 -4.08 1.15
CA GLY A 41 4.69 -3.47 0.35
C GLY A 41 4.21 -2.37 -0.60
N THR A 42 3.01 -2.53 -1.18
CA THR A 42 2.44 -1.54 -2.12
C THR A 42 2.03 -0.24 -1.44
N PHE A 43 1.65 -0.29 -0.15
CA PHE A 43 1.32 0.90 0.63
C PHE A 43 2.51 1.86 0.82
N PRO A 44 3.66 1.43 1.38
CA PRO A 44 4.84 2.30 1.49
C PRO A 44 5.41 2.69 0.12
N LEU A 45 5.29 1.85 -0.92
CA LEU A 45 5.66 2.23 -2.29
C LEU A 45 4.90 3.50 -2.74
N GLY A 46 3.59 3.53 -2.54
CA GLY A 46 2.77 4.71 -2.86
C GLY A 46 3.22 5.96 -2.10
N ALA A 47 3.54 5.82 -0.81
CA ALA A 47 4.06 6.91 0.02
C ALA A 47 5.42 7.42 -0.49
N CYS A 48 6.34 6.52 -0.84
CA CYS A 48 7.65 6.86 -1.39
C CYS A 48 7.54 7.60 -2.73
N VAL A 49 6.67 7.14 -3.63
CA VAL A 49 6.44 7.79 -4.94
C VAL A 49 5.87 9.19 -4.75
N ALA A 50 4.87 9.35 -3.88
CA ALA A 50 4.28 10.66 -3.58
C ALA A 50 5.32 11.61 -2.97
N ALA A 51 6.08 11.16 -1.97
CA ALA A 51 7.11 11.95 -1.30
C ALA A 51 8.24 12.36 -2.28
N ALA A 52 8.69 11.45 -3.14
CA ALA A 52 9.73 11.70 -4.13
C ALA A 52 9.29 12.73 -5.18
N LEU A 53 8.02 12.71 -5.60
CA LEU A 53 7.49 13.67 -6.57
C LEU A 53 7.24 15.04 -5.93
N ILE A 54 6.63 15.08 -4.74
CA ILE A 54 6.34 16.34 -4.03
C ILE A 54 7.64 17.05 -3.63
N SER A 55 8.65 16.33 -3.15
CA SER A 55 9.96 16.91 -2.81
C SER A 55 10.70 17.52 -4.01
N ARG A 56 10.38 17.10 -5.23
CA ARG A 56 10.91 17.66 -6.49
C ARG A 56 10.07 18.80 -7.06
N GLY A 57 9.04 19.26 -6.34
CA GLY A 57 8.17 20.36 -6.76
C GLY A 57 7.04 19.96 -7.71
N ALA A 58 6.75 18.66 -7.85
CA ALA A 58 5.60 18.21 -8.63
C ALA A 58 4.28 18.61 -7.95
N ASN A 59 3.23 18.78 -8.75
CA ASN A 59 1.89 19.07 -8.24
C ASN A 59 1.39 17.87 -7.37
N PRO A 60 0.93 18.10 -6.13
CA PRO A 60 0.44 17.05 -5.23
C PRO A 60 -0.63 16.15 -5.85
N PHE A 61 -1.54 16.70 -6.66
CA PHE A 61 -2.57 15.90 -7.33
C PHE A 61 -1.98 14.92 -8.35
N LEU A 62 -0.97 15.36 -9.10
CA LEU A 62 -0.27 14.51 -10.06
C LEU A 62 0.54 13.42 -9.33
N ALA A 63 1.13 13.76 -8.18
CA ALA A 63 1.85 12.82 -7.34
C ALA A 63 0.93 11.70 -6.81
N CYS A 64 -0.31 12.03 -6.42
CA CYS A 64 -1.31 11.04 -6.02
C CYS A 64 -1.72 10.10 -7.17
N ILE A 65 -1.89 10.64 -8.38
CA ILE A 65 -2.20 9.80 -9.55
C ILE A 65 -1.03 8.87 -9.86
N ALA A 66 0.20 9.39 -9.82
CA ALA A 66 1.40 8.59 -10.05
C ALA A 66 1.59 7.49 -8.99
N SER A 67 1.39 7.79 -7.70
CA SER A 67 1.48 6.80 -6.63
C SER A 67 0.41 5.70 -6.76
N MET A 68 -0.81 6.07 -7.15
CA MET A 68 -1.88 5.11 -7.44
C MET A 68 -1.50 4.18 -8.61
N LEU A 69 -0.95 4.72 -9.70
CA LEU A 69 -0.50 3.91 -10.84
C LEU A 69 0.66 2.97 -10.48
N CYS A 70 1.61 3.42 -9.66
CA CYS A 70 2.69 2.57 -9.17
C CYS A 70 2.17 1.43 -8.28
N GLY A 71 1.22 1.72 -7.37
CA GLY A 71 0.57 0.69 -6.56
C GLY A 71 -0.22 -0.32 -7.40
N ALA A 72 -0.99 0.16 -8.37
CA ALA A 72 -1.72 -0.70 -9.31
C ALA A 72 -0.79 -1.56 -10.16
N ALA A 73 0.36 -1.02 -10.60
CA ALA A 73 1.37 -1.80 -11.31
C ALA A 73 1.95 -2.91 -10.44
N ALA A 74 2.27 -2.63 -9.17
CA ALA A 74 2.76 -3.64 -8.23
C ALA A 74 1.72 -4.75 -7.99
N GLY A 75 0.46 -4.41 -7.73
CA GLY A 75 -0.62 -5.41 -7.62
C GLY A 75 -0.83 -6.20 -8.93
N GLY A 76 -0.64 -5.55 -10.08
CA GLY A 76 -0.64 -6.20 -11.38
C GLY A 76 0.49 -7.22 -11.55
N VAL A 77 1.67 -6.96 -10.98
CA VAL A 77 2.77 -7.93 -10.93
C VAL A 77 2.37 -9.15 -10.10
N THR A 78 1.76 -8.96 -8.92
CA THR A 78 1.25 -10.07 -8.10
C THR A 78 0.26 -10.95 -8.88
N GLY A 79 -0.69 -10.31 -9.56
CA GLY A 79 -1.65 -10.99 -10.42
C GLY A 79 -0.99 -11.73 -11.58
N LEU A 80 0.04 -11.15 -12.20
CA LEU A 80 0.79 -11.79 -13.28
C LEU A 80 1.57 -13.03 -12.80
N LEU A 81 2.21 -12.94 -11.64
CA LEU A 81 2.91 -14.07 -11.01
C LEU A 81 1.95 -15.24 -10.73
N HIS A 82 0.78 -14.94 -10.20
CA HIS A 82 -0.21 -15.98 -9.89
C HIS A 82 -0.86 -16.55 -11.16
N VAL A 83 -1.41 -15.70 -12.04
CA VAL A 83 -2.22 -16.12 -13.20
C VAL A 83 -1.36 -16.73 -14.31
N LYS A 84 -0.18 -16.16 -14.59
CA LYS A 84 0.65 -16.56 -15.74
C LYS A 84 1.77 -17.53 -15.36
N LEU A 85 2.36 -17.38 -14.18
CA LEU A 85 3.48 -18.20 -13.72
C LEU A 85 3.05 -19.33 -12.76
N HIS A 86 1.74 -19.42 -12.45
CA HIS A 86 1.16 -20.47 -11.59
C HIS A 86 1.85 -20.58 -10.22
N ILE A 87 2.32 -19.45 -9.70
CA ILE A 87 2.87 -19.34 -8.36
C ILE A 87 1.72 -19.33 -7.35
N THR A 88 1.92 -19.93 -6.18
CA THR A 88 0.92 -19.90 -5.11
C THR A 88 0.64 -18.47 -4.67
N ASP A 89 -0.62 -18.21 -4.35
CA ASP A 89 -1.20 -16.90 -4.01
C ASP A 89 -0.33 -16.16 -2.98
N LEU A 90 -0.05 -16.86 -1.89
CA LEU A 90 0.72 -16.34 -0.76
C LEU A 90 2.18 -16.05 -1.14
N LEU A 91 2.81 -16.90 -1.96
CA LEU A 91 4.19 -16.69 -2.40
C LEU A 91 4.30 -15.53 -3.38
N SER A 92 3.31 -15.37 -4.28
CA SER A 92 3.25 -14.24 -5.20
C SER A 92 3.14 -12.91 -4.46
N GLY A 93 2.35 -12.86 -3.38
CA GLY A 93 2.21 -11.68 -2.54
C GLY A 93 3.50 -11.32 -1.79
N ILE A 94 4.18 -12.30 -1.18
CA ILE A 94 5.45 -12.08 -0.47
C ILE A 94 6.56 -11.61 -1.42
N LEU A 95 6.63 -12.16 -2.64
CA LEU A 95 7.66 -11.79 -3.63
C LEU A 95 7.53 -10.34 -4.12
N VAL A 96 6.32 -9.80 -4.16
CA VAL A 96 6.09 -8.40 -4.58
C VAL A 96 6.21 -7.44 -3.40
N MET A 97 6.02 -7.93 -2.18
CA MET A 97 6.20 -7.14 -0.96
C MET A 97 7.66 -6.76 -0.71
N THR A 98 8.61 -7.63 -1.06
CA THR A 98 10.07 -7.44 -0.86
C THR A 98 10.75 -6.77 -2.04
#